data_AF-A0A1L7D184-F1
#
_entry.id   AF-A0A1L7D184-F1
#
_cell.length_a   1.000
_cell.length_b   1.000
_cell.length_c   1.000
_cell.angle_alpha   90.00
_cell.angle_beta   90.00
_cell.angle_gamma   90.00
#
_symmetry.space_group_name_H-M   'P 1'
#
loop_
_entity.id
_entity.type
_entity.pdbx_description
1 polymer ?
#
loop_
_entity_poly.entity_id
_entity_poly.type
_entity_poly.pdbx_seq_one_letter_code
_entity_poly.pdbx_strand_id
1 'polypeptide(L)'
;MKKFFRAGTRLFLLLAALLALTVGWTAIPRSDEGIRAVADAFVLPEQWDLIQDQVVPPSLICWEFSTSCPAVRRLWESKQPLPFAELLRIVESSGYEINHVETPFLKDYSDVCGNICSIDANFSGDKNYTITIYYEGHQNLDVPRISLSVNVG
;
A
#
# COMPACT_ATOMS: atom_id res chain seq x y z
N MET A 1 28.51 45.27 -30.79
CA MET A 1 28.46 43.79 -30.68
C MET A 1 28.57 43.23 -29.25
N LYS A 2 29.35 43.80 -28.32
CA LYS A 2 29.52 43.26 -26.94
C LYS A 2 28.24 43.23 -26.06
N LYS A 3 27.23 44.06 -26.33
CA LYS A 3 25.98 44.13 -25.55
C LYS A 3 25.01 42.98 -25.82
N PHE A 4 24.96 42.48 -27.07
CA PHE A 4 24.12 41.33 -27.44
C PHE A 4 24.63 40.03 -26.82
N PHE A 5 25.95 39.87 -26.70
CA PHE A 5 26.56 38.68 -26.11
C PHE A 5 26.23 38.53 -24.62
N ARG A 6 26.15 39.65 -23.87
CA ARG A 6 25.80 39.67 -22.43
C ARG A 6 24.33 39.36 -22.15
N ALA A 7 23.42 39.67 -23.07
CA ALA A 7 22.00 39.36 -22.92
C ALA A 7 21.73 37.86 -23.13
N GLY A 8 22.40 37.24 -24.11
CA GLY A 8 22.29 35.80 -24.37
C GLY A 8 22.78 34.94 -23.20
N THR A 9 23.86 35.34 -22.52
CA THR A 9 24.39 34.58 -21.37
C THR A 9 23.43 34.58 -20.18
N ARG A 10 22.73 35.69 -19.93
CA ARG A 10 21.75 35.79 -18.83
C ARG A 10 20.50 34.94 -19.10
N LEU A 11 20.03 34.92 -20.35
CA LEU A 11 18.91 34.08 -20.75
C LEU A 11 19.25 32.59 -20.64
N PHE A 12 20.47 32.21 -21.04
CA PHE A 12 20.93 30.82 -20.96
C PHE A 12 21.09 30.32 -19.52
N LEU A 13 21.61 31.17 -18.61
CA LEU A 13 21.71 30.85 -17.19
C LEU A 13 20.34 30.70 -16.51
N LEU A 14 19.37 31.54 -16.87
CA LEU A 14 17.99 31.41 -16.38
C LEU A 14 17.32 30.12 -16.88
N LEU A 15 17.53 29.77 -18.15
CA LEU A 15 17.00 28.53 -18.73
C LEU A 15 17.63 27.29 -18.05
N ALA A 16 18.95 27.31 -17.82
CA ALA A 16 19.65 26.24 -17.13
C ALA A 16 19.22 26.11 -15.66
N ALA A 17 18.97 27.22 -14.97
CA ALA A 17 18.42 27.19 -13.61
C ALA A 17 16.99 26.62 -13.57
N LEU A 18 16.14 26.97 -14.54
CA LEU A 18 14.80 26.37 -14.67
C LEU A 18 14.88 24.85 -14.96
N LEU A 19 15.78 24.42 -15.84
CA LEU A 19 16.01 23.00 -16.13
C LEU A 19 16.60 22.24 -14.94
N ALA A 20 17.48 22.86 -14.15
CA ALA A 20 18.00 22.26 -12.92
C ALA A 20 16.91 22.11 -11.85
N LEU A 21 15.97 23.05 -11.78
CA LEU A 21 14.81 22.96 -10.90
C LEU A 21 13.84 21.84 -11.34
N THR A 22 13.65 21.61 -12.64
CA THR A 22 12.78 20.51 -13.11
C THR A 22 13.43 19.14 -12.95
N VAL A 23 14.75 19.01 -13.20
CA VAL A 23 15.47 17.72 -13.08
C VAL A 23 15.77 17.38 -11.61
N GLY A 24 16.00 18.39 -10.75
CA GLY A 24 16.17 18.18 -9.31
C GLY A 24 14.91 17.64 -8.61
N TRP A 25 13.72 17.87 -9.18
CA TRP A 25 12.44 17.39 -8.64
C TRP A 25 12.14 15.92 -8.99
N THR A 26 12.73 15.38 -10.06
CA THR A 26 12.58 13.95 -10.40
C THR A 26 13.49 13.04 -9.58
N ALA A 27 14.40 13.63 -8.80
CA ALA A 27 15.39 12.91 -7.99
C ALA A 27 14.99 12.83 -6.51
N ILE A 28 13.70 12.89 -6.15
CA ILE A 28 13.26 12.50 -4.81
C ILE A 28 13.23 10.97 -4.77
N PRO A 29 14.22 10.30 -4.15
CA PRO A 29 14.18 8.86 -3.97
C PRO A 29 13.29 8.64 -2.75
N ARG A 30 11.97 8.60 -2.96
CA ARG A 30 11.07 8.11 -1.91
C ARG A 30 11.11 6.60 -2.01
N SER A 31 11.94 5.96 -1.21
CA SER A 31 12.14 4.52 -1.30
C SER A 31 10.84 3.77 -1.01
N ASP A 32 10.27 3.17 -2.05
CA ASP A 32 9.17 2.20 -1.98
C ASP A 32 9.54 0.98 -1.11
N GLU A 33 10.82 0.83 -0.76
CA GLU A 33 11.37 -0.24 0.07
C GLU A 33 10.74 -0.30 1.46
N GLY A 34 10.49 0.85 2.10
CA GLY A 34 9.91 0.87 3.45
C GLY A 34 8.48 0.33 3.48
N ILE A 35 7.66 0.76 2.53
CA ILE A 35 6.26 0.33 2.44
C ILE A 35 6.13 -1.13 1.96
N ARG A 36 7.05 -1.58 1.09
CA ARG A 36 7.16 -3.00 0.72
C ARG A 36 7.55 -3.86 1.91
N ALA A 37 8.53 -3.44 2.70
CA ALA A 37 8.97 -4.18 3.89
C ALA A 37 7.85 -4.35 4.91
N VAL A 38 7.00 -3.32 5.10
CA VAL A 38 5.79 -3.45 5.93
C VAL A 38 4.86 -4.50 5.31
N ALA A 39 4.54 -4.39 4.02
CA ALA A 39 3.68 -5.37 3.35
C ALA A 39 4.24 -6.81 3.36
N ASP A 40 5.56 -6.98 3.36
CA ASP A 40 6.27 -8.27 3.43
C ASP A 40 6.18 -8.92 4.81
N ALA A 41 5.87 -8.16 5.87
CA ALA A 41 5.63 -8.72 7.20
C ALA A 41 4.33 -9.53 7.27
N PHE A 42 3.36 -9.24 6.38
CA PHE A 42 2.11 -9.98 6.29
C PHE A 42 2.28 -11.22 5.41
N VAL A 43 2.44 -12.38 6.06
CA VAL A 43 2.67 -13.66 5.40
C VAL A 43 1.49 -14.59 5.62
N LEU A 44 0.86 -15.02 4.51
CA LEU A 44 -0.22 -16.00 4.54
C LEU A 44 0.34 -17.45 4.45
N PRO A 45 -0.44 -18.46 4.86
CA PRO A 45 -0.07 -19.87 4.69
C PRO A 45 0.16 -20.26 3.23
N GLU A 46 0.95 -21.32 2.98
CA GLU A 46 1.37 -21.76 1.64
C GLU A 46 0.21 -22.04 0.66
N GLN A 47 -0.99 -22.36 1.16
CA GLN A 47 -2.17 -22.56 0.32
C GLN A 47 -2.80 -21.27 -0.25
N TRP A 48 -2.26 -20.09 0.06
CA TRP A 48 -2.70 -18.80 -0.46
C TRP A 48 -1.74 -18.28 -1.53
N ASP A 49 -2.22 -18.21 -2.77
CA ASP A 49 -1.45 -17.76 -3.91
C ASP A 49 -1.55 -16.24 -4.07
N LEU A 50 -0.41 -15.55 -4.14
CA LEU A 50 -0.36 -14.12 -4.44
C LEU A 50 -0.65 -13.91 -5.94
N ILE A 51 -1.84 -13.37 -6.25
CA ILE A 51 -2.28 -13.16 -7.63
C ILE A 51 -2.07 -11.73 -8.13
N GLN A 52 -1.90 -10.78 -7.22
CA GLN A 52 -1.64 -9.38 -7.55
C GLN A 52 -0.70 -8.76 -6.52
N ASP A 53 0.36 -8.11 -6.99
CA ASP A 53 1.24 -7.24 -6.19
C ASP A 53 1.45 -5.93 -6.95
N GLN A 54 0.93 -4.85 -6.39
CA GLN A 54 0.98 -3.53 -7.01
C GLN A 54 1.58 -2.53 -6.04
N VAL A 55 2.54 -1.75 -6.53
CA VAL A 55 3.10 -0.62 -5.79
C VAL A 55 2.74 0.68 -6.49
N VAL A 56 2.08 1.55 -5.76
CA VAL A 56 1.73 2.90 -6.18
C VAL A 56 2.87 3.81 -5.70
N PRO A 57 3.69 4.33 -6.62
CA PRO A 57 4.80 5.17 -6.25
C PRO A 57 4.28 6.50 -5.69
N PRO A 58 5.10 7.22 -4.93
CA PRO A 58 4.74 8.54 -4.44
C PRO A 58 4.48 9.54 -5.56
N SER A 59 3.34 10.22 -5.49
CA SER A 59 2.94 11.24 -6.44
C SER A 59 2.47 12.50 -5.72
N LEU A 60 2.47 13.65 -6.42
CA LEU A 60 1.80 14.87 -5.95
C LEU A 60 0.27 14.76 -6.05
N ILE A 61 -0.21 13.93 -6.97
CA ILE A 61 -1.63 13.66 -7.18
C ILE A 61 -1.80 12.14 -7.24
N CYS A 62 -2.53 11.59 -6.28
CA CYS A 62 -3.03 10.22 -6.35
C CYS A 62 -4.27 10.22 -7.23
N TRP A 63 -4.13 9.74 -8.46
CA TRP A 63 -5.29 9.51 -9.32
C TRP A 63 -6.05 8.27 -8.82
N GLU A 64 -7.34 8.28 -9.13
CA GLU A 64 -8.40 7.29 -8.88
C GLU A 64 -7.93 5.99 -8.22
N PHE A 65 -8.60 5.60 -7.13
CA PHE A 65 -8.47 4.32 -6.43
C PHE A 65 -7.49 4.22 -5.26
N SER A 66 -6.60 5.18 -5.01
CA SER A 66 -5.82 5.25 -3.75
C SER A 66 -6.02 6.58 -3.04
N THR A 67 -6.48 6.53 -1.79
CA THR A 67 -6.59 7.71 -0.92
C THR A 67 -5.21 8.25 -0.50
N SER A 68 -4.14 7.47 -0.71
CA SER A 68 -2.78 7.80 -0.28
C SER A 68 -1.74 7.22 -1.23
N CYS A 69 -0.65 7.97 -1.48
CA CYS A 69 0.55 7.52 -2.18
C CYS A 69 1.77 7.98 -1.39
N PRO A 70 2.80 7.14 -1.16
CA PRO A 70 2.93 5.77 -1.66
C PRO A 70 1.95 4.78 -1.03
N ALA A 71 1.64 3.71 -1.78
CA ALA A 71 0.84 2.58 -1.33
C ALA A 71 1.38 1.25 -1.88
N VAL A 72 1.15 0.16 -1.15
CA VAL A 72 1.34 -1.21 -1.63
C VAL A 72 0.01 -1.94 -1.51
N ARG A 73 -0.34 -2.71 -2.55
CA ARG A 73 -1.56 -3.51 -2.61
C ARG A 73 -1.24 -4.92 -3.01
N ARG A 74 -1.73 -5.88 -2.24
CA ARG A 74 -1.57 -7.30 -2.51
C ARG A 74 -2.90 -8.01 -2.44
N LEU A 75 -3.09 -8.95 -3.34
CA LEU A 75 -4.29 -9.78 -3.39
C LEU A 75 -3.85 -11.24 -3.45
N TRP A 76 -4.38 -12.03 -2.53
CA TRP A 76 -4.21 -13.48 -2.51
C TRP A 76 -5.54 -14.19 -2.71
N GLU A 77 -5.49 -15.38 -3.30
CA GLU A 77 -6.62 -16.29 -3.40
C GLU A 77 -6.26 -17.67 -2.85
N SER A 78 -7.26 -18.40 -2.37
CA SER A 78 -7.11 -19.82 -2.06
C SER A 78 -8.39 -20.58 -2.37
N LYS A 79 -8.27 -21.88 -2.66
CA LYS A 79 -9.41 -22.79 -2.73
C LYS A 79 -9.91 -23.21 -1.35
N GLN A 80 -9.13 -22.94 -0.30
CA GLN A 80 -9.48 -23.27 1.07
C GLN A 80 -9.77 -21.98 1.84
N PRO A 81 -10.93 -21.87 2.50
CA PRO A 81 -11.20 -20.72 3.34
C PRO A 81 -10.29 -20.70 4.56
N LEU A 82 -9.93 -19.50 4.99
CA LEU A 82 -9.22 -19.24 6.24
C LEU A 82 -10.24 -18.87 7.33
N PRO A 83 -10.22 -19.52 8.52
CA PRO A 83 -10.99 -19.05 9.68
C PRO A 83 -10.58 -17.63 10.08
N PHE A 84 -11.54 -16.80 10.51
CA PHE A 84 -11.22 -15.39 10.80
C PHE A 84 -10.25 -15.24 11.98
N ALA A 85 -10.34 -16.12 12.99
CA ALA A 85 -9.40 -16.17 14.11
C ALA A 85 -7.96 -16.48 13.65
N GLU A 86 -7.78 -17.24 12.58
CA GLU A 86 -6.46 -17.51 12.02
C GLU A 86 -5.91 -16.27 11.30
N LEU A 87 -6.76 -15.57 10.54
CA LEU A 87 -6.41 -14.29 9.93
C LEU A 87 -5.96 -13.27 11.00
N LEU A 88 -6.72 -13.14 12.10
CA LEU A 88 -6.35 -12.25 13.21
C LEU A 88 -4.96 -12.59 13.78
N ARG A 89 -4.67 -13.87 14.02
CA ARG A 89 -3.35 -14.31 14.51
C ARG A 89 -2.23 -13.97 13.53
N ILE A 90 -2.48 -14.11 12.23
CA ILE A 90 -1.50 -13.72 11.20
C ILE A 90 -1.21 -12.22 11.30
N VAL A 91 -2.25 -11.39 11.40
CA VAL A 91 -2.11 -9.92 11.56
C VAL A 91 -1.31 -9.58 12.81
N GLU A 92 -1.65 -10.17 13.95
CA GLU A 92 -0.93 -9.96 15.21
C GLU A 92 0.54 -10.39 15.11
N SER A 93 0.81 -11.53 14.45
CA SER A 93 2.17 -12.05 14.25
C SER A 93 3.01 -11.21 13.28
N SER A 94 2.37 -10.40 12.43
CA SER A 94 3.03 -9.50 11.48
C SER A 94 3.65 -8.27 12.19
N GLY A 95 3.42 -8.11 13.50
CA GLY A 95 3.84 -6.93 14.26
C GLY A 95 2.94 -5.71 14.03
N TYR A 96 1.76 -5.89 13.43
CA TYR A 96 0.78 -4.84 13.25
C TYR A 96 0.00 -4.61 14.55
N GLU A 97 -0.26 -3.35 14.87
CA GLU A 97 -1.13 -2.96 15.97
C GLU A 97 -2.56 -2.80 15.44
N ILE A 98 -3.45 -3.73 15.80
CA ILE A 98 -4.85 -3.72 15.36
C ILE A 98 -5.58 -2.55 16.02
N ASN A 99 -6.16 -1.66 15.20
CA ASN A 99 -6.97 -0.54 15.68
C ASN A 99 -8.46 -0.86 15.67
N HIS A 100 -8.91 -1.56 14.62
CA HIS A 100 -10.31 -1.83 14.38
C HIS A 100 -10.51 -3.14 13.62
N VAL A 101 -11.60 -3.83 13.93
CA VAL A 101 -12.01 -5.08 13.29
C VAL A 101 -13.49 -4.98 12.97
N GLU A 102 -13.85 -5.18 11.72
CA GLU A 102 -15.23 -5.21 11.26
C GLU A 102 -15.57 -6.59 10.69
N THR A 103 -16.50 -7.28 11.35
CA THR A 103 -16.87 -8.66 11.00
C THR A 103 -18.38 -8.78 10.86
N PRO A 104 -18.99 -8.12 9.87
CA PRO A 104 -20.43 -8.17 9.73
C PRO A 104 -20.84 -9.62 9.50
N PHE A 105 -21.85 -10.07 10.26
CA PHE A 105 -22.45 -11.41 10.17
C PHE A 105 -21.62 -12.60 10.67
N LEU A 106 -20.44 -12.40 11.25
CA LEU A 106 -19.76 -13.45 12.00
C LEU A 106 -20.43 -13.63 13.37
N LYS A 107 -20.78 -14.87 13.71
CA LYS A 107 -21.33 -15.22 15.03
C LYS A 107 -20.21 -15.51 16.04
N ASP A 108 -19.11 -16.09 15.56
CA ASP A 108 -17.90 -16.40 16.32
C ASP A 108 -16.67 -16.18 15.41
N TYR A 109 -15.52 -15.80 15.97
CA TYR A 109 -14.28 -15.65 15.21
C TYR A 109 -13.69 -16.96 14.71
N SER A 110 -14.12 -18.10 15.26
CA SER A 110 -13.79 -19.42 14.73
C SER A 110 -14.48 -19.73 13.39
N ASP A 111 -15.50 -18.95 13.01
CA ASP A 111 -16.17 -19.08 11.73
C ASP A 111 -15.31 -18.50 10.58
N VAL A 112 -15.60 -18.97 9.36
CA VAL A 112 -15.12 -18.35 8.13
C VAL A 112 -15.93 -17.09 7.87
N CYS A 113 -15.27 -15.98 7.52
CA CYS A 113 -15.97 -14.77 7.10
C CYS A 113 -16.91 -15.10 5.93
N GLY A 114 -18.22 -14.98 6.13
CA GLY A 114 -19.19 -15.32 5.09
C GLY A 114 -19.24 -14.27 3.97
N ASN A 115 -19.09 -13.00 4.32
CA ASN A 115 -19.15 -11.86 3.41
C ASN A 115 -17.78 -11.15 3.32
N ILE A 116 -17.76 -9.85 3.59
CA ILE A 116 -16.56 -9.03 3.64
C ILE A 116 -16.29 -8.74 5.12
N CYS A 117 -15.10 -9.08 5.59
CA CYS A 117 -14.59 -8.69 6.89
C CYS A 117 -13.38 -7.80 6.68
N SER A 118 -13.17 -6.82 7.56
CA SER A 118 -12.03 -5.92 7.50
C SER A 118 -11.26 -5.86 8.82
N ILE A 119 -9.96 -5.64 8.71
CA ILE A 119 -9.07 -5.37 9.84
C ILE A 119 -8.28 -4.12 9.47
N ASP A 120 -8.43 -3.06 10.26
CA ASP A 120 -7.60 -1.87 10.18
C ASP A 120 -6.54 -1.92 11.28
N ALA A 121 -5.29 -1.74 10.88
CA ALA A 121 -4.14 -1.80 11.76
C ALA A 121 -3.14 -0.69 11.43
N ASN A 122 -2.21 -0.45 12.33
CA ASN A 122 -1.07 0.42 12.13
C ASN A 122 0.23 -0.37 12.28
N PHE A 123 1.30 0.13 11.68
CA PHE A 123 2.64 -0.36 11.96
C PHE A 123 3.48 0.78 12.51
N SER A 124 4.00 0.60 13.73
CA SER A 124 4.76 1.62 14.45
C SER A 124 6.23 1.55 14.09
N GLY A 125 6.82 2.70 13.73
CA GLY A 125 8.21 2.87 13.33
C GLY A 125 8.51 4.35 13.02
N ASP A 126 9.55 4.64 12.24
CA ASP A 126 9.92 6.02 11.87
C ASP A 126 8.86 6.75 10.99
N LYS A 127 7.85 6.01 10.51
CA LYS A 127 6.72 6.51 9.72
C LYS A 127 5.44 5.83 10.20
N ASN A 128 4.34 6.57 10.21
CA ASN A 128 3.01 6.02 10.47
C ASN A 128 2.50 5.33 9.20
N TYR A 129 2.30 4.02 9.27
CA TYR A 129 1.65 3.26 8.20
C TYR A 129 0.25 2.88 8.62
N THR A 130 -0.70 3.02 7.71
CA THR A 130 -2.06 2.49 7.86
C THR A 130 -2.19 1.24 7.00
N ILE A 131 -2.66 0.17 7.61
CA ILE A 131 -2.85 -1.14 7.01
C ILE A 131 -4.34 -1.44 7.04
N THR A 132 -4.90 -1.76 5.88
CA THR A 132 -6.26 -2.27 5.78
C THR A 132 -6.23 -3.63 5.10
N ILE A 133 -6.86 -4.61 5.75
CA ILE A 133 -6.97 -5.97 5.26
C ILE A 133 -8.44 -6.26 5.04
N TYR A 134 -8.81 -6.69 3.83
CA TYR A 134 -10.14 -7.18 3.51
C TYR A 134 -10.09 -8.69 3.28
N TYR A 135 -11.03 -9.41 3.89
CA TYR A 135 -11.23 -10.82 3.65
C TYR A 135 -12.63 -11.05 3.08
N GLU A 136 -12.68 -11.58 1.87
CA GLU A 136 -13.90 -11.91 1.16
C GLU A 136 -14.07 -13.43 1.09
N GLY A 137 -15.13 -13.94 1.73
CA GLY A 137 -15.42 -15.36 1.77
C GLY A 137 -16.20 -15.91 0.57
N HIS A 138 -16.41 -17.23 0.59
CA HIS A 138 -17.07 -18.00 -0.47
C HIS A 138 -18.52 -17.60 -0.79
N GLN A 139 -19.25 -16.87 0.06
CA GLN A 139 -20.64 -16.54 -0.28
C GLN A 139 -20.73 -15.49 -1.41
N ASN A 140 -19.68 -14.67 -1.58
CA ASN A 140 -19.64 -13.62 -2.60
C ASN A 140 -18.74 -13.96 -3.79
N LEU A 141 -17.91 -15.01 -3.68
CA LEU A 141 -16.90 -15.37 -4.67
C LEU A 141 -16.75 -16.88 -4.86
N ASP A 142 -16.34 -17.27 -6.07
CA ASP A 142 -15.99 -18.66 -6.39
C ASP A 142 -14.81 -19.17 -5.53
N VAL A 143 -13.91 -18.27 -5.15
CA VAL A 143 -12.75 -18.53 -4.27
C VAL A 143 -12.55 -17.40 -3.24
N PRO A 144 -12.19 -17.72 -1.99
CA PRO A 144 -11.83 -16.75 -0.97
C PRO A 144 -10.68 -15.83 -1.41
N ARG A 145 -10.75 -14.57 -1.01
CA ARG A 145 -9.75 -13.55 -1.31
C ARG A 145 -9.33 -12.78 -0.08
N ILE A 146 -8.04 -12.52 0.05
CA ILE A 146 -7.51 -11.58 1.04
C ILE A 146 -6.82 -10.44 0.30
N SER A 147 -7.21 -9.22 0.58
CA SER A 147 -6.59 -8.00 0.05
C SER A 147 -5.89 -7.25 1.18
N LEU A 148 -4.63 -6.89 0.98
CA LEU A 148 -3.85 -6.03 1.87
C LEU A 148 -3.58 -4.71 1.16
N SER A 149 -3.83 -3.61 1.86
CA SER A 149 -3.47 -2.26 1.46
C SER A 149 -2.62 -1.62 2.54
N VAL A 150 -1.37 -1.29 2.22
CA VAL A 150 -0.47 -0.54 3.12
C VAL A 150 -0.31 0.86 2.53
N ASN A 151 -0.51 1.88 3.36
CA ASN A 151 -0.42 3.28 2.97
C ASN A 151 0.41 4.05 3.98
N VAL A 152 1.12 5.09 3.54
CA VAL A 152 1.74 6.05 4.47
C VAL A 152 0.69 7.06 4.91
N GLY A 153 0.51 7.20 6.22
CA GLY A 153 -0.43 8.13 6.87
C GLY A 153 0.14 9.51 7.14
#